data_AF-A0A8T2MZG4-F1
#
_entry.id   AF-A0A8T2MZG4-F1
#
_cell.length_a   1.000
_cell.length_b   1.000
_cell.length_c   1.000
_cell.angle_alpha   90.00
_cell.angle_beta   90.00
_cell.angle_gamma   90.00
#
_symmetry.space_group_name_H-M   'P 1'
#
loop_
_entity.id
_entity.type
_entity.pdbx_description
1 polymer ?
#
loop_
_entity_poly.entity_id
_entity_poly.type
_entity_poly.pdbx_seq_one_letter_code
_entity_poly.pdbx_strand_id
1 'polypeptide(L)'
;MWCDTVAGVATVPSGELCLNRRPNWRQVLTAELIRDHSQASAVSAPVPLQAEGGNQESDSSTVGGAEALAPPSTSPGATVNWEARLMMERSKAVKCPDISTHLAGTKKVQQELTRPGVLENFFPDDPEAVAQIRATFAGQYSLDMGEEGDNTVAMALANPDQFVLKPQREGGGNNLYGADICQVLSAVRSSSKRMAYILMEKVQPEPVYNYLLRRGSPLKLCTCLSELGIFGAYVRQGTDMVLNETAGHLLRTKSAEHSDGGVAAGVAVLDNPLLV
;
A
#
# COMPACT_ATOMS: atom_id res chain seq x y z
N MET A 1 -0.14 -5.30 10.88
CA MET A 1 -0.91 -5.31 9.61
C MET A 1 -0.26 -4.26 8.72
N TRP A 2 0.40 -4.67 7.63
CA TRP A 2 1.08 -3.75 6.73
C TRP A 2 0.04 -2.98 5.91
N CYS A 3 0.01 -1.67 6.08
CA CYS A 3 -0.75 -0.76 5.24
C CYS A 3 0.25 0.03 4.40
N ASP A 4 0.49 -0.44 3.19
CA ASP A 4 1.38 0.21 2.23
C ASP A 4 0.71 1.49 1.72
N THR A 5 0.98 2.61 2.39
CA THR A 5 0.74 3.94 1.84
C THR A 5 2.09 4.64 1.75
N VAL A 6 2.79 4.45 0.64
CA VAL A 6 3.90 5.33 0.27
C VAL A 6 3.28 6.62 -0.25
N ALA A 7 3.24 7.66 0.57
CA ALA A 7 2.84 8.99 0.17
C ALA A 7 4.06 9.72 -0.43
N GLY A 8 4.21 9.68 -1.75
CA GLY A 8 5.25 10.43 -2.46
C GLY A 8 4.83 11.87 -2.74
N VAL A 9 5.73 12.82 -2.48
CA VAL A 9 5.57 14.25 -2.76
C VAL A 9 6.52 14.65 -3.88
N ALA A 10 6.03 15.37 -4.89
CA ALA A 10 6.84 15.92 -5.98
C ALA A 10 7.22 17.38 -5.69
N THR A 11 8.45 17.77 -6.00
CA THR A 11 8.98 19.12 -5.81
C THR A 11 9.60 19.65 -7.11
N VAL A 12 9.34 20.91 -7.43
CA VAL A 12 9.82 21.64 -8.63
C VAL A 12 10.40 22.99 -8.15
N PRO A 13 11.47 23.53 -8.76
CA PRO A 13 11.92 24.89 -8.48
C PRO A 13 10.98 25.89 -9.17
N SER A 14 10.38 26.79 -8.37
CA SER A 14 9.67 28.02 -8.79
C SER A 14 8.71 27.89 -9.98
N GLY A 15 7.42 27.65 -9.70
CA GLY A 15 6.34 27.77 -10.67
C GLY A 15 4.97 27.73 -10.00
N GLU A 16 4.02 28.55 -10.46
CA GLU A 16 2.66 28.66 -9.94
C GLU A 16 1.90 27.31 -9.92
N LEU A 17 0.99 27.16 -8.96
CA LEU A 17 0.10 26.01 -8.79
C LEU A 17 -0.85 25.85 -9.99
N CYS A 18 -0.49 25.02 -10.97
CA CYS A 18 -1.41 24.54 -11.99
C CYS A 18 -2.14 23.27 -11.49
N LEU A 19 -3.36 23.43 -10.98
CA LEU A 19 -4.23 22.33 -10.55
C LEU A 19 -5.27 22.02 -11.64
N ASN A 20 -5.04 20.97 -12.45
CA ASN A 20 -5.98 20.53 -13.49
C ASN A 20 -7.15 19.65 -12.98
N ARG A 21 -7.21 19.35 -11.67
CA ARG A 21 -8.36 18.73 -10.98
C ARG A 21 -8.42 19.24 -9.53
N ARG A 22 -9.61 19.22 -8.90
CA ARG A 22 -9.75 19.57 -7.48
C ARG A 22 -8.93 18.57 -6.64
N PRO A 23 -7.88 19.03 -5.91
CA PRO A 23 -7.05 18.15 -5.10
C PRO A 23 -7.87 17.57 -3.95
N ASN A 24 -7.59 16.32 -3.57
CA ASN A 24 -8.17 15.75 -2.36
C ASN A 24 -7.51 16.38 -1.11
N TRP A 25 -8.14 16.25 0.06
CA TRP A 25 -7.69 16.91 1.28
C TRP A 25 -6.24 16.56 1.67
N ARG A 26 -5.77 15.35 1.34
CA ARG A 26 -4.37 14.95 1.59
C ARG A 26 -3.41 15.75 0.71
N GLN A 27 -3.74 15.89 -0.58
CA GLN A 27 -2.96 16.70 -1.52
C GLN A 27 -2.94 18.18 -1.13
N VAL A 28 -4.03 18.70 -0.57
CA VAL A 28 -4.08 20.09 -0.07
C VAL A 28 -3.15 20.29 1.12
N LEU A 29 -3.22 19.41 2.14
CA LEU A 29 -2.34 19.49 3.31
C LEU A 29 -0.86 19.33 2.92
N THR A 30 -0.56 18.41 2.01
CA THR A 30 0.78 18.24 1.46
C THR A 30 1.25 19.50 0.74
N ALA A 31 0.40 20.13 -0.08
CA ALA A 31 0.76 21.37 -0.76
C ALA A 31 0.98 22.54 0.21
N GLU A 32 0.25 22.60 1.32
CA GLU A 32 0.45 23.60 2.38
C GLU A 32 1.79 23.40 3.11
N LEU A 33 2.14 22.16 3.47
CA LEU A 33 3.44 21.83 4.11
C LEU A 33 4.64 22.14 3.20
N ILE A 34 4.51 21.95 1.89
CA ILE A 34 5.59 22.26 0.92
C ILE A 34 5.79 23.78 0.79
N ARG A 35 4.72 24.58 0.89
CA ARG A 35 4.81 26.04 0.84
C ARG A 35 5.61 26.60 2.03
N ASP A 36 5.45 26.01 3.21
CA ASP A 36 6.20 26.42 4.40
C ASP A 36 7.72 26.21 4.24
N HIS A 37 8.14 25.32 3.35
CA HIS A 37 9.55 25.08 3.00
C HIS A 37 10.04 25.79 1.72
N SER A 38 9.28 26.78 1.21
CA SER A 38 9.62 27.53 -0.02
C SER A 38 9.86 26.66 -1.26
N GLN A 39 9.24 25.48 -1.34
CA GLN A 39 9.32 24.63 -2.53
C GLN A 39 8.02 24.73 -3.35
N ALA A 40 8.10 24.54 -4.67
CA ALA A 40 6.91 24.44 -5.53
C ALA A 40 6.54 22.97 -5.73
N SER A 41 5.24 22.70 -5.86
CA SER A 41 4.69 21.35 -6.12
C SER A 41 3.75 21.42 -7.31
N ALA A 42 3.88 20.47 -8.22
CA ALA A 42 2.95 20.29 -9.35
C ALA A 42 2.24 18.94 -9.21
N VAL A 43 0.93 18.93 -9.45
CA VAL A 43 0.12 17.70 -9.54
C VAL A 43 -0.27 17.52 -11.00
N SER A 44 0.36 16.58 -11.70
CA SER A 44 0.03 16.23 -13.07
C SER A 44 -0.51 14.81 -13.17
N ALA A 45 -1.57 14.63 -13.95
CA ALA A 45 -1.96 13.30 -14.42
C ALA A 45 -1.07 12.94 -15.62
N PRO A 46 -0.73 11.65 -15.84
CA PRO A 46 0.00 11.24 -17.04
C PRO A 46 -0.90 11.41 -18.28
N VAL A 47 -0.85 12.58 -18.92
CA VAL A 47 -1.50 12.84 -20.21
C VAL A 47 -0.51 12.46 -21.31
N PRO A 48 -0.94 11.80 -22.41
CA PRO A 48 -0.08 11.64 -23.57
C PRO A 48 0.31 13.02 -24.12
N LEU A 49 1.61 13.27 -24.23
CA LEU A 49 2.14 14.48 -24.87
C LEU A 49 1.74 14.46 -26.35
N GLN A 50 0.67 15.17 -26.72
CA GLN A 50 0.53 15.66 -28.09
C GLN A 50 1.45 16.88 -28.21
N ALA A 51 2.39 16.79 -29.16
CA ALA A 51 3.32 17.86 -29.45
C ALA A 51 2.57 19.06 -30.06
N GLU A 52 2.14 19.99 -29.20
CA GLU A 52 1.85 21.36 -29.64
C GLU A 52 2.74 22.34 -28.87
N GLY A 53 3.35 23.25 -29.63
CA GLY A 53 4.52 24.01 -29.24
C GLY A 53 4.28 25.00 -28.11
N GLY A 54 5.10 24.87 -27.07
CA GLY A 54 5.23 25.81 -25.96
C GLY A 54 6.21 25.23 -24.94
N ASN A 55 7.51 25.39 -25.16
CA ASN A 55 8.53 24.96 -24.19
C ASN A 55 8.46 25.82 -22.92
N GLN A 56 7.77 25.34 -21.90
CA GLN A 56 8.15 25.61 -20.52
C GLN A 56 8.97 24.41 -20.04
N GLU A 57 10.30 24.55 -20.02
CA GLU A 57 11.19 23.63 -19.30
C GLU A 57 10.86 23.74 -17.81
N SER A 58 10.38 22.65 -17.21
CA SER A 58 10.24 22.51 -15.77
C SER A 58 11.09 21.32 -15.33
N ASP A 59 12.20 21.62 -14.65
CA ASP A 59 13.06 20.60 -14.06
C ASP A 59 12.45 20.10 -12.75
N SER A 60 12.08 18.82 -12.69
CA SER A 60 11.60 18.19 -11.46
C SER A 60 12.75 17.52 -10.71
N SER A 61 12.94 17.88 -9.44
CA SER A 61 13.92 17.24 -8.57
C SER A 61 13.39 15.96 -7.93
N THR A 62 12.06 15.87 -7.72
CA THR A 62 11.39 14.74 -7.09
C THR A 62 10.07 14.41 -7.80
N VAL A 63 9.82 13.12 -8.04
CA VAL A 63 8.57 12.63 -8.65
C VAL A 63 7.87 11.65 -7.68
N GLY A 64 6.63 11.98 -7.30
CA GLY A 64 5.75 11.16 -6.46
C GLY A 64 4.59 10.56 -7.26
N GLY A 65 4.33 9.27 -7.12
CA GLY A 65 3.28 8.56 -7.88
C GLY A 65 2.25 7.88 -6.98
N ALA A 66 1.17 8.59 -6.62
CA ALA A 66 0.04 7.97 -5.90
C ALA A 66 -0.87 7.12 -6.81
N GLU A 67 -0.90 7.42 -8.11
CA GLU A 67 -1.83 6.81 -9.08
C GLU A 67 -1.23 5.59 -9.82
N ALA A 68 0.08 5.34 -9.68
CA ALA A 68 0.79 4.23 -10.33
C ALA A 68 0.71 2.90 -9.55
N LEU A 69 -0.08 2.85 -8.48
CA LEU A 69 -0.19 1.73 -7.54
C LEU A 69 -1.24 0.67 -7.94
N ALA A 70 -1.98 0.89 -9.04
CA ALA A 70 -2.98 -0.05 -9.53
C ALA A 70 -2.57 -0.66 -10.89
N PRO A 71 -2.70 -1.99 -11.10
CA PRO A 71 -2.69 -2.55 -12.46
C PRO A 71 -3.84 -1.95 -13.28
N PRO A 72 -3.81 -2.01 -14.63
CA PRO A 72 -4.83 -1.41 -15.48
C PRO A 72 -6.23 -1.82 -14.99
N SER A 73 -6.99 -0.84 -14.51
CA SER A 73 -8.36 -1.05 -14.09
C SER A 73 -9.20 -1.46 -15.29
N THR A 74 -10.15 -2.36 -15.10
CA THR A 74 -11.22 -2.67 -16.07
C THR A 74 -12.19 -1.49 -16.27
N SER A 75 -11.99 -0.36 -15.58
CA SER A 75 -12.69 0.89 -15.83
C SER A 75 -12.14 1.56 -17.11
N PRO A 76 -13.00 1.94 -18.07
CA PRO A 76 -12.56 2.62 -19.28
C PRO A 76 -12.04 4.02 -18.93
N GLY A 77 -10.72 4.22 -18.92
CA GLY A 77 -10.11 5.56 -18.80
C GLY A 77 -8.79 5.67 -18.04
N ALA A 78 -8.33 4.64 -17.31
CA ALA A 78 -7.06 4.70 -16.55
C ALA A 78 -6.07 3.64 -17.06
N THR A 79 -5.49 3.90 -18.23
CA THR A 79 -4.33 3.14 -18.72
C THR A 79 -3.09 3.68 -18.00
N VAL A 80 -2.41 2.84 -17.22
CA VAL A 80 -1.07 3.19 -16.72
C VAL A 80 -0.18 3.44 -17.92
N ASN A 81 0.31 4.67 -18.04
CA ASN A 81 1.22 5.03 -19.12
C ASN A 81 2.63 4.51 -18.78
N TRP A 82 2.92 3.28 -19.24
CA TRP A 82 4.20 2.61 -19.00
C TRP A 82 5.39 3.38 -19.57
N GLU A 83 5.21 4.09 -20.69
CA GLU A 83 6.27 4.91 -21.29
C GLU A 83 6.61 6.10 -20.38
N ALA A 84 5.58 6.77 -19.84
CA ALA A 84 5.77 7.85 -18.88
C ALA A 84 6.43 7.35 -17.58
N ARG A 85 5.98 6.20 -17.04
CA ARG A 85 6.62 5.60 -15.85
C ARG A 85 8.08 5.26 -16.12
N LEU A 86 8.38 4.63 -17.25
CA LEU A 86 9.75 4.30 -17.64
C LEU A 86 10.61 5.55 -17.82
N MET A 87 10.08 6.60 -18.43
CA MET A 87 10.76 7.90 -18.57
C MET A 87 11.10 8.49 -17.20
N MET A 88 10.15 8.53 -16.26
CA MET A 88 10.35 9.03 -14.90
C MET A 88 11.43 8.22 -14.17
N GLU A 89 11.36 6.88 -14.23
CA GLU A 89 12.35 6.00 -13.58
C GLU A 89 13.77 6.21 -14.15
N ARG A 90 13.90 6.39 -15.48
CA ARG A 90 15.18 6.63 -16.17
C ARG A 90 15.74 8.05 -15.95
N SER A 91 14.95 8.97 -15.44
CA SER A 91 15.39 10.34 -15.15
C SER A 91 16.34 10.40 -13.95
N LYS A 92 17.00 11.56 -13.79
CA LYS A 92 17.83 11.88 -12.61
C LYS A 92 17.03 12.30 -11.39
N ALA A 93 15.70 12.46 -11.50
CA ALA A 93 14.86 12.82 -10.37
C ALA A 93 14.91 11.75 -9.28
N VAL A 94 14.72 12.16 -8.03
CA VAL A 94 14.48 11.25 -6.91
C VAL A 94 13.05 10.73 -7.02
N LYS A 95 12.87 9.40 -6.97
CA LYS A 95 11.53 8.78 -7.05
C LYS A 95 11.04 8.45 -5.64
N CYS A 96 9.75 8.65 -5.40
CA CYS A 96 9.10 8.29 -4.15
C CYS A 96 7.77 7.55 -4.42
N PRO A 97 7.75 6.20 -4.44
CA PRO A 97 8.90 5.28 -4.43
C PRO A 97 9.51 5.07 -5.83
N ASP A 98 10.78 4.66 -5.89
CA ASP A 98 11.37 4.06 -7.10
C ASP A 98 10.76 2.67 -7.39
N ILE A 99 11.02 2.11 -8.59
CA ILE A 99 10.42 0.83 -8.98
C ILE A 99 10.82 -0.34 -8.06
N SER A 100 12.04 -0.37 -7.55
CA SER A 100 12.49 -1.41 -6.61
C SER A 100 11.76 -1.34 -5.28
N THR A 101 11.61 -0.13 -4.75
CA THR A 101 10.89 0.14 -3.49
C THR A 101 9.40 -0.16 -3.65
N HIS A 102 8.83 0.11 -4.83
CA HIS A 102 7.46 -0.29 -5.14
C HIS A 102 7.29 -1.83 -5.12
N LEU A 103 8.21 -2.57 -5.75
CA LEU A 103 8.16 -4.04 -5.77
C LEU A 103 8.38 -4.67 -4.39
N ALA A 104 9.19 -4.02 -3.54
CA ALA A 104 9.41 -4.44 -2.16
C ALA A 104 8.11 -4.42 -1.32
N GLY A 105 7.15 -3.55 -1.66
CA GLY A 105 5.83 -3.49 -1.02
C GLY A 105 4.84 -4.55 -1.49
N THR A 106 5.22 -5.47 -2.37
CA THR A 106 4.29 -6.51 -2.83
C THR A 106 3.99 -7.53 -1.74
N LYS A 107 2.77 -8.08 -1.78
CA LYS A 107 2.34 -9.14 -0.85
C LYS A 107 3.22 -10.39 -0.97
N LYS A 108 3.76 -10.69 -2.17
CA LYS A 108 4.73 -11.78 -2.35
C LYS A 108 6.02 -11.51 -1.57
N VAL A 109 6.60 -10.31 -1.66
CA VAL A 109 7.80 -9.97 -0.85
C VAL A 109 7.49 -10.04 0.64
N GLN A 110 6.33 -9.53 1.08
CA GLN A 110 5.87 -9.67 2.46
C GLN A 110 5.86 -11.13 2.94
N GLN A 111 5.36 -12.07 2.13
CA GLN A 111 5.35 -13.50 2.46
C GLN A 111 6.74 -14.13 2.41
N GLU A 112 7.59 -13.75 1.45
CA GLU A 112 8.95 -14.31 1.35
C GLU A 112 9.84 -13.85 2.51
N LEU A 113 9.65 -12.64 3.02
CA LEU A 113 10.36 -12.13 4.20
C LEU A 113 10.08 -12.96 5.47
N THR A 114 8.97 -13.71 5.55
CA THR A 114 8.70 -14.56 6.73
C THR A 114 9.41 -15.90 6.69
N ARG A 115 10.06 -16.27 5.57
CA ARG A 115 10.80 -17.53 5.48
C ARG A 115 12.03 -17.49 6.41
N PRO A 116 12.34 -18.60 7.11
CA PRO A 116 13.55 -18.69 7.91
C PRO A 116 14.81 -18.37 7.09
N GLY A 117 15.69 -17.52 7.64
CA GLY A 117 16.95 -17.13 7.00
C GLY A 117 16.82 -15.99 5.98
N VAL A 118 15.62 -15.60 5.56
CA VAL A 118 15.46 -14.52 4.56
C VAL A 118 15.70 -13.13 5.18
N LEU A 119 15.12 -12.84 6.34
CA LEU A 119 15.37 -11.56 7.04
C LEU A 119 16.84 -11.39 7.41
N GLU A 120 17.50 -12.47 7.83
CA GLU A 120 18.91 -12.48 8.21
C GLU A 120 19.82 -12.03 7.05
N ASN A 121 19.42 -12.24 5.79
CA ASN A 121 20.19 -11.74 4.64
C ASN A 121 20.13 -10.21 4.49
N PHE A 122 19.10 -9.56 5.03
CA PHE A 122 18.94 -8.09 5.00
C PHE A 122 19.49 -7.42 6.26
N PHE A 123 19.59 -8.16 7.36
CA PHE A 123 20.08 -7.68 8.66
C PHE A 123 21.13 -8.66 9.23
N PRO A 124 22.26 -8.91 8.52
CA PRO A 124 23.21 -9.96 8.89
C PRO A 124 23.88 -9.72 10.25
N ASP A 125 24.07 -8.45 10.61
CA ASP A 125 24.76 -8.03 11.84
C ASP A 125 23.80 -7.48 12.91
N ASP A 126 22.48 -7.62 12.70
CA ASP A 126 21.45 -7.07 13.60
C ASP A 126 20.37 -8.11 13.95
N PRO A 127 20.70 -9.10 14.79
CA PRO A 127 19.75 -10.13 15.20
C PRO A 127 18.60 -9.58 16.05
N GLU A 128 18.79 -8.42 16.71
CA GLU A 128 17.73 -7.77 17.49
C GLU A 128 16.65 -7.20 16.57
N ALA A 129 17.03 -6.48 15.51
CA ALA A 129 16.09 -6.02 14.50
C ALA A 129 15.35 -7.18 13.83
N VAL A 130 16.05 -8.28 13.50
CA VAL A 130 15.42 -9.50 12.97
C VAL A 130 14.35 -10.03 13.93
N ALA A 131 14.67 -10.13 15.22
CA ALA A 131 13.74 -10.61 16.23
C ALA A 131 12.52 -9.68 16.37
N GLN A 132 12.73 -8.37 16.43
CA GLN A 132 11.65 -7.37 16.54
C GLN A 132 10.73 -7.39 15.32
N ILE A 133 11.29 -7.41 14.10
CA ILE A 133 10.50 -7.49 12.85
C ILE A 133 9.71 -8.79 12.81
N ARG A 134 10.36 -9.93 13.08
CA ARG A 134 9.73 -11.25 13.05
C ARG A 134 8.58 -11.38 14.04
N ALA A 135 8.68 -10.75 15.22
CA ALA A 135 7.61 -10.73 16.22
C ALA A 135 6.33 -10.04 15.72
N THR A 136 6.39 -9.24 14.65
CA THR A 136 5.22 -8.58 14.06
C THR A 136 4.51 -9.39 12.97
N PHE A 137 5.09 -10.51 12.53
CA PHE A 137 4.55 -11.31 11.45
C PHE A 137 3.41 -12.20 11.94
N ALA A 138 2.31 -12.21 11.18
CA ALA A 138 1.33 -13.30 11.23
C ALA A 138 1.76 -14.43 10.28
N GLY A 139 1.11 -15.59 10.34
CA GLY A 139 1.37 -16.67 9.38
C GLY A 139 1.19 -16.19 7.93
N GLN A 140 2.22 -16.41 7.10
CA GLN A 140 2.21 -16.13 5.66
C GLN A 140 2.60 -17.40 4.91
N TYR A 141 1.86 -17.74 3.87
CA TYR A 141 1.99 -19.02 3.19
C TYR A 141 2.01 -18.85 1.68
N SER A 142 2.94 -19.55 1.03
CA SER A 142 3.04 -19.56 -0.42
C SER A 142 1.96 -20.44 -1.04
N LEU A 143 1.47 -20.03 -2.21
CA LEU A 143 0.62 -20.84 -3.06
C LEU A 143 1.39 -21.37 -4.28
N ASP A 144 2.72 -21.34 -4.27
CA ASP A 144 3.53 -21.82 -5.39
C ASP A 144 3.27 -23.29 -5.73
N MET A 145 3.51 -23.69 -6.99
CA MET A 145 3.34 -25.08 -7.40
C MET A 145 4.29 -25.99 -6.62
N GLY A 146 3.80 -27.12 -6.12
CA GLY A 146 4.56 -28.07 -5.29
C GLY A 146 3.91 -28.33 -3.93
N GLU A 147 4.56 -29.18 -3.13
CA GLU A 147 4.02 -29.71 -1.87
C GLU A 147 3.63 -28.62 -0.87
N GLU A 148 4.47 -27.60 -0.68
CA GLU A 148 4.20 -26.47 0.23
C GLU A 148 2.88 -25.75 -0.15
N GLY A 149 2.72 -25.42 -1.44
CA GLY A 149 1.52 -24.75 -1.90
C GLY A 149 0.30 -25.66 -1.95
N ASP A 150 0.47 -26.96 -2.23
CA ASP A 150 -0.61 -27.94 -2.18
C ASP A 150 -1.17 -28.10 -0.76
N ASN A 151 -0.28 -28.16 0.23
CA ASN A 151 -0.64 -28.17 1.65
C ASN A 151 -1.33 -26.85 2.06
N THR A 152 -0.81 -25.71 1.59
CA THR A 152 -1.40 -24.39 1.85
C THR A 152 -2.82 -24.28 1.26
N VAL A 153 -3.04 -24.76 0.04
CA VAL A 153 -4.38 -24.81 -0.56
C VAL A 153 -5.32 -25.71 0.26
N ALA A 154 -4.86 -26.90 0.66
CA ALA A 154 -5.68 -27.82 1.46
C ALA A 154 -6.06 -27.19 2.81
N MET A 155 -5.12 -26.55 3.49
CA MET A 155 -5.33 -25.84 4.74
C MET A 155 -6.35 -24.70 4.60
N ALA A 156 -6.22 -23.88 3.55
CA ALA A 156 -7.13 -22.77 3.28
C ALA A 156 -8.56 -23.24 2.98
N LEU A 157 -8.72 -24.32 2.21
CA LEU A 157 -10.02 -24.89 1.88
C LEU A 157 -10.70 -25.55 3.08
N ALA A 158 -9.92 -26.10 4.02
CA ALA A 158 -10.45 -26.71 5.23
C ALA A 158 -10.93 -25.68 6.26
N ASN A 159 -10.24 -24.54 6.37
CA ASN A 159 -10.54 -23.52 7.40
C ASN A 159 -10.53 -22.09 6.83
N PRO A 160 -11.38 -21.77 5.83
CA PRO A 160 -11.29 -20.51 5.08
C PRO A 160 -11.47 -19.25 5.94
N ASP A 161 -12.20 -19.35 7.06
CA ASP A 161 -12.45 -18.21 7.95
C ASP A 161 -11.23 -17.81 8.80
N GLN A 162 -10.21 -18.66 8.86
CA GLN A 162 -8.94 -18.39 9.56
C GLN A 162 -7.92 -17.66 8.68
N PHE A 163 -8.22 -17.45 7.39
CA PHE A 163 -7.27 -16.89 6.44
C PHE A 163 -7.83 -15.72 5.64
N VAL A 164 -6.92 -15.03 4.96
CA VAL A 164 -7.20 -14.02 3.95
C VAL A 164 -6.37 -14.37 2.72
N LEU A 165 -7.02 -14.51 1.56
CA LEU A 165 -6.36 -14.72 0.29
C LEU A 165 -6.12 -13.37 -0.37
N LYS A 166 -4.86 -13.03 -0.64
CA LYS A 166 -4.47 -11.69 -1.12
C LYS A 166 -3.86 -11.75 -2.51
N PRO A 167 -4.47 -11.10 -3.52
CA PRO A 167 -3.81 -10.90 -4.80
C PRO A 167 -2.69 -9.86 -4.67
N GLN A 168 -1.80 -9.80 -5.66
CA GLN A 168 -0.75 -8.77 -5.76
C GLN A 168 -1.33 -7.41 -6.23
N ARG A 169 -2.24 -6.84 -5.42
CA ARG A 169 -2.89 -5.55 -5.66
C ARG A 169 -2.91 -4.69 -4.40
N GLU A 170 -2.87 -3.38 -4.60
CA GLU A 170 -2.96 -2.38 -3.53
C GLU A 170 -4.25 -1.55 -3.59
N GLY A 171 -4.47 -0.71 -2.57
CA GLY A 171 -5.59 0.24 -2.53
C GLY A 171 -6.85 -0.23 -1.79
N GLY A 172 -6.83 -1.42 -1.18
CA GLY A 172 -7.99 -2.00 -0.47
C GLY A 172 -9.08 -2.53 -1.41
N GLY A 173 -9.96 -3.40 -0.92
CA GLY A 173 -11.07 -3.97 -1.68
C GLY A 173 -10.72 -5.18 -2.56
N ASN A 174 -9.48 -5.68 -2.50
CA ASN A 174 -9.00 -6.77 -3.35
C ASN A 174 -8.87 -8.12 -2.62
N ASN A 175 -8.95 -8.13 -1.30
CA ASN A 175 -8.75 -9.33 -0.49
C ASN A 175 -9.99 -10.23 -0.54
N LEU A 176 -9.77 -11.55 -0.48
CA LEU A 176 -10.83 -12.55 -0.51
C LEU A 176 -10.90 -13.27 0.84
N TYR A 177 -12.12 -13.58 1.27
CA TYR A 177 -12.43 -14.12 2.61
C TYR A 177 -13.45 -15.26 2.52
N GLY A 178 -13.40 -16.21 3.46
CA GLY A 178 -14.45 -17.22 3.62
C GLY A 178 -14.75 -17.99 2.33
N ALA A 179 -16.01 -17.97 1.91
CA ALA A 179 -16.47 -18.68 0.71
C ALA A 179 -15.72 -18.29 -0.58
N ASP A 180 -15.28 -17.03 -0.71
CA ASP A 180 -14.53 -16.56 -1.89
C ASP A 180 -13.16 -17.25 -2.00
N ILE A 181 -12.52 -17.54 -0.86
CA ILE A 181 -11.27 -18.32 -0.84
C ILE A 181 -11.55 -19.71 -1.40
N CYS A 182 -12.62 -20.37 -0.95
CA CYS A 182 -12.99 -21.70 -1.43
C CYS A 182 -13.28 -21.69 -2.93
N GLN A 183 -14.05 -20.71 -3.40
CA GLN A 183 -14.38 -20.60 -4.82
C GLN A 183 -13.13 -20.41 -5.69
N VAL A 184 -12.27 -19.45 -5.34
CA VAL A 184 -11.07 -19.14 -6.12
C VAL A 184 -10.08 -20.29 -6.09
N LEU A 185 -9.71 -20.77 -4.89
CA LEU A 185 -8.70 -21.83 -4.77
C LEU A 185 -9.18 -23.14 -5.38
N SER A 186 -10.46 -23.48 -5.32
CA SER A 186 -10.98 -24.67 -6.02
C SER A 186 -10.82 -24.56 -7.53
N ALA A 187 -11.04 -23.37 -8.09
CA ALA A 187 -10.93 -23.13 -9.53
C ALA A 187 -9.48 -23.12 -10.04
N VAL A 188 -8.52 -22.62 -9.24
CA VAL A 188 -7.11 -22.51 -9.65
C VAL A 188 -6.19 -23.53 -8.99
N ARG A 189 -6.71 -24.49 -8.23
CA ARG A 189 -5.95 -25.46 -7.41
C ARG A 189 -4.75 -26.06 -8.15
N SER A 190 -4.97 -26.56 -9.36
CA SER A 190 -3.95 -27.25 -10.17
C SER A 190 -3.31 -26.36 -11.23
N SER A 191 -3.55 -25.04 -11.18
CA SER A 191 -3.07 -24.07 -12.16
C SER A 191 -2.04 -23.14 -11.53
N SER A 192 -1.00 -22.79 -12.29
CA SER A 192 -0.03 -21.75 -11.90
C SER A 192 -0.68 -20.39 -11.60
N LYS A 193 -1.94 -20.16 -12.02
CA LYS A 193 -2.72 -18.97 -11.64
C LYS A 193 -2.85 -18.79 -10.12
N ARG A 194 -2.73 -19.85 -9.32
CA ARG A 194 -2.75 -19.75 -7.86
C ARG A 194 -1.55 -18.94 -7.30
N MET A 195 -0.45 -18.85 -8.04
CA MET A 195 0.76 -18.08 -7.70
C MET A 195 0.54 -16.55 -7.73
N ALA A 196 -0.58 -16.10 -8.30
CA ALA A 196 -0.96 -14.68 -8.27
C ALA A 196 -1.43 -14.20 -6.89
N TYR A 197 -1.52 -15.11 -5.92
CA TYR A 197 -2.01 -14.86 -4.57
C TYR A 197 -0.98 -15.33 -3.53
N ILE A 198 -1.09 -14.76 -2.33
CA ILE A 198 -0.56 -15.35 -1.09
C ILE A 198 -1.71 -15.67 -0.15
N LEU A 199 -1.51 -16.61 0.76
CA LEU A 199 -2.43 -16.85 1.87
C LEU A 199 -1.81 -16.28 3.15
N MET A 200 -2.60 -15.52 3.90
CA MET A 200 -2.19 -14.95 5.19
C MET A 200 -3.16 -15.39 6.27
N GLU A 201 -2.64 -15.71 7.45
CA GLU A 201 -3.44 -15.87 8.67
C GLU A 201 -4.24 -14.60 8.96
N LYS A 202 -5.54 -14.77 9.22
CA LYS A 202 -6.43 -13.65 9.53
C LYS A 202 -6.19 -13.19 10.96
N VAL A 203 -5.66 -11.98 11.12
CA VAL A 203 -5.53 -11.33 12.43
C VAL A 203 -6.92 -11.09 13.03
N GLN A 204 -7.10 -11.47 14.29
CA GLN A 204 -8.35 -11.35 15.03
C GLN A 204 -8.18 -10.40 16.23
N PRO A 205 -8.23 -9.07 16.01
CA PRO A 205 -8.17 -8.11 17.11
C PRO A 205 -9.44 -8.17 17.97
N GLU A 206 -9.33 -7.79 19.24
CA GLU A 206 -10.48 -7.68 20.14
C GLU A 206 -11.40 -6.55 19.67
N PRO A 207 -12.70 -6.81 19.44
CA PRO A 207 -13.64 -5.77 19.05
C PRO A 207 -13.91 -4.79 20.19
N VAL A 208 -13.89 -3.50 19.87
CA VAL A 208 -14.21 -2.42 20.82
C VAL A 208 -15.48 -1.71 20.40
N TYR A 209 -16.27 -1.23 21.36
CA TYR A 209 -17.46 -0.43 21.04
C TYR A 209 -17.06 1.01 20.69
N ASN A 210 -17.53 1.50 19.55
CA ASN A 210 -17.33 2.89 19.14
C ASN A 210 -18.50 3.40 18.28
N TYR A 211 -18.51 4.69 17.98
CA TYR A 211 -19.45 5.33 17.06
C TYR A 211 -18.73 5.78 15.79
N LEU A 212 -19.18 5.28 14.63
CA LEU A 212 -18.61 5.65 13.34
C LEU A 212 -19.42 6.78 12.69
N LEU A 213 -18.91 8.00 12.70
CA LEU A 213 -19.57 9.14 12.06
C LEU A 213 -19.36 9.11 10.54
N ARG A 214 -20.46 9.04 9.78
CA ARG A 214 -20.44 9.08 8.31
C ARG A 214 -21.53 10.01 7.79
N ARG A 215 -21.22 10.75 6.73
CA ARG A 215 -22.19 11.65 6.11
C ARG A 215 -23.41 10.87 5.62
N GLY A 216 -24.60 11.27 6.08
CA GLY A 216 -25.86 10.67 5.66
C GLY A 216 -26.19 9.33 6.32
N SER A 217 -25.38 8.85 7.27
CA SER A 217 -25.67 7.65 8.05
C SER A 217 -26.07 8.01 9.50
N PRO A 218 -27.01 7.28 10.11
CA PRO A 218 -27.32 7.49 11.52
C PRO A 218 -26.13 7.13 12.40
N LEU A 219 -25.93 7.88 13.48
CA LEU A 219 -24.92 7.57 14.49
C LEU A 219 -25.41 6.38 15.33
N LYS A 220 -24.74 5.23 15.21
CA LYS A 220 -25.09 3.99 15.90
C LYS A 220 -23.87 3.43 16.61
N LEU A 221 -24.07 2.95 17.83
CA LEU A 221 -23.06 2.19 18.55
C LEU A 221 -22.82 0.86 17.83
N CYS A 222 -21.58 0.55 17.51
CA CYS A 222 -21.21 -0.73 16.90
C CYS A 222 -19.89 -1.25 17.43
N THR A 223 -19.70 -2.57 17.28
CA THR A 223 -18.39 -3.21 17.48
C THR A 223 -17.47 -2.85 16.33
N CYS A 224 -16.27 -2.41 16.67
CA CYS A 224 -15.30 -1.86 15.75
C CYS A 224 -13.97 -2.58 15.86
N LEU A 225 -13.24 -2.61 14.75
CA LEU A 225 -11.87 -3.08 14.67
C LEU A 225 -10.99 -1.93 14.18
N SER A 226 -9.85 -1.73 14.82
CA SER A 226 -8.90 -0.68 14.48
C SER A 226 -7.62 -1.26 13.90
N GLU A 227 -7.05 -0.55 12.93
CA GLU A 227 -5.79 -0.87 12.29
C GLU A 227 -4.85 0.33 12.40
N LEU A 228 -3.78 0.15 13.18
CA LEU A 228 -2.73 1.15 13.37
C LEU A 228 -1.70 1.05 12.25
N GLY A 229 -1.55 2.13 11.49
CA GLY A 229 -0.44 2.36 10.57
C GLY A 229 0.59 3.30 11.18
N ILE A 230 1.86 2.99 11.00
CA ILE A 230 3.00 3.85 11.36
C ILE A 230 3.64 4.34 10.07
N PHE A 231 3.82 5.65 9.93
CA PHE A 231 4.52 6.22 8.79
C PHE A 231 6.02 6.18 9.05
N GLY A 232 6.79 5.73 8.05
CA GLY A 232 8.24 5.83 8.03
C GLY A 232 8.68 6.69 6.85
N ALA A 233 9.73 7.46 7.04
CA ALA A 233 10.38 8.23 5.98
C ALA A 233 11.87 7.91 5.97
N TYR A 234 12.41 7.64 4.78
CA TYR A 234 13.85 7.46 4.62
C TYR A 234 14.37 8.13 3.35
N VAL A 235 15.63 8.54 3.39
CA VAL A 235 16.39 9.09 2.27
C VAL A 235 17.76 8.41 2.27
N ARG A 236 18.20 7.93 1.10
CA ARG A 236 19.52 7.32 0.93
C ARG A 236 20.26 7.91 -0.26
N GLN A 237 21.58 7.96 -0.17
CA GLN A 237 22.47 8.25 -1.30
C GLN A 237 23.37 7.03 -1.53
N GLY A 238 23.12 6.28 -2.60
CA GLY A 238 23.79 5.00 -2.79
C GLY A 238 23.41 4.01 -1.67
N THR A 239 24.42 3.55 -0.93
CA THR A 239 24.27 2.69 0.26
C THR A 239 24.13 3.49 1.56
N ASP A 240 24.39 4.79 1.52
CA ASP A 240 24.44 5.61 2.73
C ASP A 240 23.04 6.09 3.10
N MET A 241 22.61 5.76 4.32
CA MET A 241 21.34 6.23 4.87
C MET A 241 21.50 7.67 5.36
N VAL A 242 20.78 8.61 4.75
CA VAL A 242 20.81 10.04 5.08
C VAL A 242 19.73 10.39 6.09
N LEU A 243 18.55 9.79 5.94
CA LEU A 243 17.41 9.94 6.85
C LEU A 243 16.75 8.58 7.01
N ASN A 244 16.35 8.23 8.23
CA ASN A 244 15.48 7.09 8.51
C ASN A 244 14.75 7.36 9.83
N GLU A 245 13.48 7.75 9.74
CA GLU A 245 12.69 8.17 10.89
C GLU A 245 11.25 7.69 10.86
N THR A 246 10.63 7.67 12.04
CA THR A 246 9.18 7.49 12.17
C THR A 246 8.48 8.83 11.99
N ALA A 247 7.61 8.92 10.98
CA ALA A 247 6.95 10.14 10.53
C ALA A 247 5.49 10.25 11.03
N GLY A 248 5.18 9.66 12.19
CA GLY A 248 3.86 9.69 12.81
C GLY A 248 3.03 8.44 12.55
N HIS A 249 1.71 8.55 12.73
CA HIS A 249 0.80 7.40 12.69
C HIS A 249 -0.56 7.75 12.07
N LEU A 250 -1.32 6.70 11.73
CA LEU A 250 -2.70 6.77 11.30
C LEU A 250 -3.46 5.58 11.89
N LEU A 251 -4.48 5.85 12.70
CA LEU A 251 -5.43 4.83 13.10
C LEU A 251 -6.63 4.87 12.14
N ARG A 252 -7.02 3.70 11.63
CA ARG A 252 -8.25 3.53 10.85
C ARG A 252 -9.14 2.56 11.57
N THR A 253 -10.40 2.91 11.72
CA THR A 253 -11.38 2.09 12.44
C THR A 253 -12.55 1.75 11.52
N LYS A 254 -12.99 0.50 11.54
CA LYS A 254 -14.14 0.01 10.77
C LYS A 254 -15.09 -0.78 11.65
N SER A 255 -16.33 -0.94 11.19
CA SER A 255 -17.26 -1.89 11.82
C SER A 255 -16.71 -3.31 11.69
N ALA A 256 -16.83 -4.10 12.76
CA ALA A 256 -16.42 -5.52 12.78
C ALA A 256 -17.22 -6.38 11.80
N GLU A 257 -18.38 -5.89 11.33
CA GLU A 257 -19.20 -6.56 10.31
C GLU A 257 -18.55 -6.57 8.92
N HIS A 258 -17.52 -5.74 8.69
CA HIS A 258 -16.86 -5.62 7.38
C HIS A 258 -15.54 -6.40 7.35
N SER A 259 -15.41 -7.34 6.41
CA SER A 259 -14.19 -8.13 6.23
C SER A 259 -13.00 -7.32 5.71
N ASP A 260 -13.22 -6.43 4.72
CA ASP A 260 -12.19 -5.53 4.19
C ASP A 260 -12.26 -4.13 4.82
N GLY A 261 -11.31 -3.25 4.52
CA GLY A 261 -11.19 -1.89 5.07
C GLY A 261 -10.95 -0.83 4.00
N GLY A 262 -10.36 0.29 4.42
CA GLY A 262 -9.99 1.39 3.54
C GLY A 262 -10.91 2.61 3.67
N VAL A 263 -10.29 3.78 3.92
CA VAL A 263 -11.00 5.06 4.00
C VAL A 263 -11.45 5.51 2.62
N ALA A 264 -10.59 5.37 1.60
CA ALA A 264 -10.93 5.71 0.22
C ALA A 264 -12.03 4.81 -0.35
N ALA A 265 -12.12 3.55 0.10
CA ALA A 265 -13.19 2.62 -0.23
C ALA A 265 -14.51 2.92 0.52
N GLY A 266 -14.52 3.90 1.43
CA GLY A 266 -15.68 4.25 2.24
C GLY A 266 -16.03 3.22 3.33
N VAL A 267 -15.12 2.28 3.65
CA VAL A 267 -15.36 1.20 4.62
C VAL A 267 -14.82 1.53 6.01
N ALA A 268 -13.69 2.21 6.11
CA ALA A 268 -13.10 2.66 7.38
C ALA A 268 -13.26 4.18 7.58
N VAL A 269 -13.22 4.63 8.84
CA VAL A 269 -13.10 6.04 9.21
C VAL A 269 -11.71 6.31 9.79
N LEU A 270 -11.33 7.59 9.85
CA LEU A 270 -10.10 8.03 10.54
C LEU A 270 -10.35 8.01 12.05
N ASP A 271 -9.33 7.65 12.81
CA ASP A 271 -9.39 7.54 14.27
C ASP A 271 -8.06 7.97 14.91
N ASN A 272 -8.00 8.06 16.24
CA ASN A 272 -6.78 8.33 17.00
C ASN A 272 -6.59 7.29 18.13
N PRO A 273 -5.35 6.83 18.37
CA PRO A 273 -5.09 5.90 19.46
C PRO A 273 -5.15 6.64 20.82
N LEU A 274 -5.92 6.08 21.75
CA LEU A 274 -5.84 6.43 23.18
C LEU A 274 -4.89 5.42 23.86
N LEU A 275 -3.77 5.89 24.39
CA LEU A 275 -2.86 5.06 25.18
C LEU A 275 -3.48 4.84 26.58
N VAL A 276 -3.63 3.57 26.95
CA VAL A 276 -4.25 3.12 28.20
C VAL A 276 -3.25 2.45 29.13
#